data_AF-A0A8T4AMD5-F1
#
_entry.id   AF-A0A8T4AMD5-F1
#
_cell.length_a   1.000
_cell.length_b   1.000
_cell.length_c   1.000
_cell.angle_alpha   90.00
_cell.angle_beta   90.00
_cell.angle_gamma   90.00
#
_symmetry.space_group_name_H-M   'P 1'
#
loop_
_entity.id
_entity.type
_entity.pdbx_description
1 polymer ?
#
loop_
_entity_poly.entity_id
_entity_poly.type
_entity_poly.pdbx_seq_one_letter_code
_entity_poly.pdbx_strand_id
1 'polypeptide(L)'
;MKTLRYLLLVFALVVATFIGWAWWIGDQTRLYQTELAPQIEAIYGFKVSTPQVRVHNKRRQVLAVHPDKNGLLYTAGFRDDDIILSHQMTAFYKALHHQDDKALTFNIIDGGDGLPLNQRELRKITLPPNK
;
A
#
# COMPACT_ATOMS: atom_id res chain seq x y z
N MET A 1 21.27 -37.22 -22.01
CA MET A 1 21.21 -35.93 -22.77
C MET A 1 19.80 -35.35 -22.88
N LYS A 2 18.73 -36.14 -23.13
CA LYS A 2 17.35 -35.61 -23.22
C LYS A 2 16.87 -34.96 -21.92
N THR A 3 17.13 -35.61 -20.78
CA THR A 3 16.83 -35.10 -19.43
C THR A 3 17.48 -33.75 -19.13
N LEU A 4 18.77 -33.58 -19.45
CA LEU A 4 19.47 -32.30 -19.29
C LEU A 4 18.84 -31.18 -20.15
N ARG A 5 18.43 -31.49 -21.39
CA ARG A 5 17.74 -30.53 -22.26
C ARG A 5 16.38 -30.11 -21.69
N TYR A 6 15.60 -31.04 -21.15
CA TYR A 6 14.32 -30.70 -20.51
C TYR A 6 14.53 -29.83 -19.26
N LEU A 7 15.54 -30.13 -18.44
CA LEU A 7 15.86 -29.30 -17.26
C LEU A 7 16.26 -27.87 -17.65
N LEU A 8 17.08 -27.70 -18.69
CA LEU A 8 17.47 -26.37 -19.18
C LEU A 8 16.28 -25.59 -19.75
N LEU A 9 15.36 -26.24 -20.47
CA LEU A 9 14.15 -25.59 -20.99
C LEU A 9 13.21 -25.16 -19.86
N VAL A 10 12.99 -26.02 -18.86
CA VAL A 10 12.17 -25.68 -17.69
C VAL A 10 12.82 -24.53 -16.92
N PHE A 11 14.13 -24.57 -16.72
CA PHE A 11 14.85 -23.48 -16.08
C PHE A 11 14.71 -22.16 -16.85
N ALA A 12 14.91 -22.18 -18.17
CA ALA A 12 14.74 -21.00 -19.02
C ALA A 12 13.31 -20.44 -18.95
N LEU A 13 12.30 -21.32 -18.94
CA LEU A 13 10.90 -20.91 -18.79
C LEU A 13 10.65 -20.23 -17.45
N VAL A 14 11.10 -20.83 -16.34
CA VAL A 14 10.96 -20.26 -15.00
C VAL A 14 11.63 -18.89 -14.90
N VAL A 15 12.84 -18.75 -15.45
CA VAL A 15 13.57 -17.48 -15.49
C VAL A 15 12.81 -16.43 -16.32
N ALA A 16 12.33 -16.80 -17.51
CA ALA A 16 11.56 -15.88 -18.36
C ALA A 16 10.27 -15.41 -17.68
N THR A 17 9.53 -16.31 -17.04
CA THR A 17 8.34 -15.96 -16.27
C THR A 17 8.66 -15.05 -15.09
N PHE A 18 9.75 -15.31 -14.37
CA PHE A 18 10.18 -14.48 -13.25
C PHE A 18 10.57 -13.06 -13.70
N ILE A 19 11.30 -12.93 -14.81
CA ILE A 19 11.67 -11.62 -15.38
C ILE A 19 10.42 -10.84 -15.81
N GLY A 20 9.49 -11.50 -16.52
CA GLY A 20 8.24 -10.86 -16.94
C GLY A 20 7.40 -10.39 -15.75
N TRP A 21 7.31 -11.20 -14.69
CA TRP A 21 6.62 -10.83 -13.46
C TRP A 21 7.28 -9.65 -12.75
N ALA A 22 8.62 -9.64 -12.63
CA ALA A 22 9.36 -8.54 -12.03
C ALA A 22 9.17 -7.23 -12.81
N TRP A 23 9.19 -7.30 -14.15
CA TRP A 23 8.94 -6.15 -15.01
C TRP A 23 7.53 -5.59 -14.83
N TRP A 24 6.53 -6.48 -14.79
CA TRP A 24 5.14 -6.09 -14.53
C TRP A 24 4.96 -5.41 -13.16
N ILE A 25 5.60 -5.91 -12.10
CA ILE A 25 5.58 -5.25 -10.77
C ILE A 25 6.20 -3.86 -10.82
N GLY A 26 7.33 -3.72 -11.52
CA GLY A 26 7.98 -2.43 -11.72
C GLY A 26 7.07 -1.42 -12.39
N ASP A 27 6.38 -1.83 -13.45
CA ASP A 27 5.42 -0.99 -14.16
C ASP A 27 4.21 -0.59 -13.29
N GLN A 28 3.61 -1.54 -12.55
CA GLN A 28 2.52 -1.23 -11.62
C GLN A 28 2.98 -0.24 -10.54
N THR A 29 4.19 -0.38 -10.02
CA THR A 29 4.73 0.51 -9.00
C THR A 29 4.89 1.93 -9.56
N ARG A 30 5.49 2.05 -10.75
CA ARG A 30 5.65 3.34 -11.44
C ARG A 30 4.30 4.02 -11.71
N LEU A 31 3.35 3.29 -12.28
CA LEU A 31 2.02 3.80 -12.60
C LEU A 31 1.30 4.34 -11.36
N TYR A 32 1.17 3.54 -10.30
CA TYR A 32 0.36 3.93 -9.14
C TYR A 32 1.08 4.85 -8.16
N GLN A 33 2.40 4.73 -7.98
CA GLN A 33 3.12 5.54 -7.00
C GLN A 33 3.75 6.81 -7.59
N THR A 34 3.97 6.89 -8.91
CA THR A 34 4.58 8.07 -9.54
C THR A 34 3.60 8.84 -10.41
N GLU A 35 2.86 8.16 -11.29
CA GLU A 35 2.00 8.85 -12.26
C GLU A 35 0.64 9.22 -11.66
N LEU A 36 -0.01 8.25 -11.00
CA LEU A 36 -1.37 8.44 -10.46
C LEU A 36 -1.39 8.97 -9.03
N ALA A 37 -0.32 8.76 -8.26
CA ALA A 37 -0.26 9.19 -6.86
C ALA A 37 -0.61 10.66 -6.64
N PRO A 38 -0.08 11.64 -7.41
CA PRO A 38 -0.40 13.05 -7.20
C PRO A 38 -1.89 13.35 -7.40
N GLN A 39 -2.53 12.71 -8.37
CA GLN A 39 -3.95 12.90 -8.66
C GLN A 39 -4.81 12.27 -7.56
N ILE A 40 -4.49 11.05 -7.14
CA ILE A 40 -5.19 10.35 -6.07
C ILE A 40 -5.06 11.13 -4.75
N GLU A 41 -3.86 11.57 -4.40
CA GLU A 41 -3.61 12.39 -3.21
C GLU A 41 -4.42 13.69 -3.21
N ALA A 42 -4.52 14.35 -4.36
CA ALA A 42 -5.31 15.58 -4.50
C ALA A 42 -6.82 15.32 -4.36
N ILE A 43 -7.34 14.25 -4.96
CA ILE A 43 -8.78 13.90 -4.91
C ILE A 43 -9.20 13.58 -3.47
N TYR A 44 -8.40 12.76 -2.78
CA TYR A 44 -8.74 12.27 -1.46
C TYR A 44 -8.21 13.14 -0.30
N GLY A 45 -7.37 14.13 -0.60
CA GLY A 45 -6.80 15.09 0.34
C GLY A 45 -5.91 14.44 1.39
N PHE A 46 -4.77 13.89 0.96
CA PHE A 46 -3.78 13.31 1.86
C PHE A 46 -2.37 13.30 1.24
N LYS A 47 -1.37 13.06 2.09
CA LYS A 47 -0.02 12.63 1.72
C LYS A 47 0.34 11.31 2.40
N VAL A 48 1.33 10.61 1.87
CA VAL A 48 1.87 9.39 2.49
C VAL A 48 3.34 9.55 2.83
N SER A 49 3.78 8.83 3.84
CA SER A 49 5.18 8.64 4.14
C SER A 49 5.46 7.17 4.47
N THR A 50 6.73 6.79 4.45
CA THR A 50 7.14 5.41 4.79
C THR A 50 8.17 5.37 5.91
N PRO A 51 7.79 5.79 7.13
CA PRO A 51 8.71 5.81 8.25
C PRO A 51 9.14 4.40 8.65
N GLN A 52 10.32 4.32 9.23
CA GLN A 52 10.78 3.10 9.90
C GLN A 52 10.35 3.12 11.36
N VAL A 53 9.47 2.21 11.74
CA VAL A 53 9.00 2.06 13.11
C VAL A 53 9.62 0.82 13.76
N ARG A 54 9.87 0.89 15.06
CA ARG A 54 10.39 -0.25 15.82
C ARG A 54 9.23 -1.15 16.26
N VAL A 55 9.23 -2.39 15.78
CA VAL A 55 8.30 -3.44 16.19
C VAL A 55 9.11 -4.53 16.88
N HIS A 56 8.95 -4.65 18.21
CA HIS A 56 9.82 -5.48 19.06
C HIS A 56 11.30 -5.10 18.89
N ASN A 57 12.13 -6.03 18.41
CA ASN A 57 13.56 -5.84 18.19
C ASN A 57 13.93 -5.61 16.72
N LYS A 58 12.95 -5.32 15.84
CA LYS A 58 13.20 -5.07 14.41
C LYS A 58 12.61 -3.73 13.98
N ARG A 59 13.33 -3.02 13.11
CA ARG A 59 12.79 -1.87 12.37
C ARG A 59 11.99 -2.39 11.17
N ARG A 60 10.80 -1.86 10.97
CA ARG A 60 9.94 -2.16 9.83
C ARG A 60 9.49 -0.87 9.18
N GLN A 61 9.53 -0.82 7.86
CA GLN A 61 8.92 0.26 7.10
C GLN A 61 7.41 0.05 7.11
N VAL A 62 6.67 1.12 7.41
CA VAL A 62 5.20 1.11 7.43
C VAL A 62 4.66 2.20 6.52
N LEU A 63 3.42 2.06 6.08
CA LEU A 63 2.72 3.08 5.31
C LEU A 63 1.98 4.00 6.28
N ALA A 64 2.43 5.24 6.44
CA ALA A 64 1.77 6.26 7.23
C ALA A 64 1.04 7.25 6.31
N VAL A 65 -0.12 7.74 6.76
CA VAL A 65 -0.94 8.70 6.03
C VAL A 65 -1.04 10.01 6.82
N HIS A 66 -1.00 11.11 6.08
CA HIS A 66 -1.11 12.47 6.57
C HIS A 66 -2.30 13.12 5.85
N PRO A 67 -3.53 12.97 6.38
CA PRO A 67 -4.72 13.48 5.74
C PRO A 67 -4.81 15.01 5.91
N ASP A 68 -5.23 15.70 4.86
CA ASP A 68 -5.52 17.14 4.93
C ASP A 68 -6.76 17.35 5.79
N LYS A 69 -6.80 18.42 6.61
CA LYS A 69 -7.89 18.67 7.58
C LYS A 69 -9.31 18.69 7.00
N ASN A 70 -9.44 18.88 5.69
CA ASN A 70 -10.71 18.88 4.97
C ASN A 70 -10.78 17.81 3.85
N GLY A 71 -9.80 16.90 3.79
CA GLY A 71 -9.74 15.83 2.78
C GLY A 71 -10.72 14.70 3.06
N LEU A 72 -11.05 13.92 2.02
CA LEU A 72 -11.94 12.75 2.13
C LEU A 72 -11.42 11.72 3.12
N LEU A 73 -10.11 11.54 3.24
CA LEU A 73 -9.54 10.63 4.24
C LEU A 73 -9.76 11.15 5.67
N TYR A 74 -9.59 12.46 5.90
CA TYR A 74 -9.81 13.04 7.23
C TYR A 74 -11.28 12.92 7.64
N THR A 75 -12.22 13.20 6.73
CA THR A 75 -13.66 13.07 7.00
C THR A 75 -14.10 11.63 7.24
N ALA A 76 -13.41 10.65 6.64
CA ALA A 76 -13.60 9.23 6.94
C ALA A 76 -13.05 8.83 8.33
N GLY A 77 -12.27 9.69 8.99
CA GLY A 77 -11.76 9.50 10.35
C GLY A 77 -10.27 9.13 10.44
N PHE A 78 -9.53 9.19 9.33
CA PHE A 78 -8.07 9.09 9.38
C PHE A 78 -7.49 10.28 10.15
N ARG A 79 -6.41 10.01 10.87
CA ARG A 79 -5.63 10.99 11.62
C ARG A 79 -4.22 11.06 11.05
N ASP A 80 -3.53 12.13 11.41
CA ASP A 80 -2.12 12.28 11.08
C ASP A 80 -1.31 11.12 11.67
N ASP A 81 -0.31 10.67 10.91
CA ASP A 81 0.52 9.49 11.18
C ASP A 81 -0.22 8.14 11.24
N ASP A 82 -1.50 8.04 10.85
CA ASP A 82 -2.18 6.75 10.85
C ASP A 82 -1.48 5.73 9.95
N ILE A 83 -1.15 4.57 10.52
CA ILE A 83 -0.45 3.50 9.84
C ILE A 83 -1.45 2.53 9.24
N ILE A 84 -1.39 2.35 7.92
CA ILE A 84 -2.19 1.35 7.20
C ILE A 84 -1.53 -0.02 7.30
N LEU A 85 -2.27 -1.00 7.84
CA LEU A 85 -1.83 -2.40 7.96
C LEU A 85 -2.35 -3.30 6.85
N SER A 86 -3.51 -2.95 6.29
CA SER A 86 -4.22 -3.79 5.30
C SER A 86 -3.56 -3.83 3.91
N HIS A 87 -2.76 -2.83 3.55
CA HIS A 87 -2.27 -2.66 2.18
C HIS A 87 -0.82 -2.20 2.16
N GLN A 88 -0.08 -2.65 1.14
CA GLN A 88 1.17 -2.01 0.72
C GLN A 88 0.85 -0.76 -0.10
N MET A 89 1.80 0.17 -0.20
CA MET A 89 1.67 1.45 -0.92
C MET A 89 0.97 1.32 -2.29
N THR A 90 1.49 0.48 -3.20
CA THR A 90 0.89 0.29 -4.54
C THR A 90 -0.55 -0.21 -4.45
N ALA A 91 -0.82 -1.16 -3.55
CA ALA A 91 -2.15 -1.74 -3.39
C ALA A 91 -3.14 -0.73 -2.80
N PHE A 92 -2.67 0.17 -1.93
CA PHE A 92 -3.45 1.27 -1.38
C PHE A 92 -3.88 2.27 -2.47
N TYR A 93 -2.93 2.79 -3.26
CA TYR A 93 -3.25 3.67 -4.38
C TYR A 93 -4.14 2.99 -5.42
N LYS A 94 -3.87 1.70 -5.73
CA LYS A 94 -4.70 0.93 -6.65
C LYS A 94 -6.13 0.77 -6.13
N ALA A 95 -6.32 0.52 -4.84
CA ALA A 95 -7.64 0.43 -4.25
C ALA A 95 -8.40 1.76 -4.39
N LEU A 96 -7.76 2.88 -4.03
CA LEU A 96 -8.33 4.23 -4.15
C LEU A 96 -8.64 4.63 -5.61
N HIS A 97 -7.79 4.25 -6.56
CA HIS A 97 -8.01 4.53 -7.97
C HIS A 97 -9.22 3.79 -8.55
N HIS A 98 -9.44 2.54 -8.13
CA HIS A 98 -10.56 1.70 -8.59
C HIS A 98 -11.73 1.70 -7.60
N GLN A 99 -11.79 2.72 -6.75
CA GLN A 99 -12.89 2.97 -5.83
C GLN A 99 -14.01 3.68 -6.59
N ASP A 100 -14.69 2.97 -7.48
CA ASP A 100 -15.90 3.48 -8.11
C ASP A 100 -17.04 3.45 -7.07
N ASP A 101 -18.09 2.67 -7.32
CA ASP A 101 -19.26 2.55 -6.43
C ASP A 101 -19.05 1.68 -5.18
N LYS A 102 -17.79 1.40 -4.81
CA LYS A 102 -17.45 0.48 -3.71
C LYS A 102 -16.91 1.22 -2.50
N ALA A 103 -17.40 0.83 -1.33
CA ALA A 103 -16.79 1.24 -0.07
C ALA A 103 -15.47 0.48 0.14
N LEU A 104 -14.43 1.18 0.58
CA LEU A 104 -13.15 0.57 0.93
C LEU A 104 -12.99 0.57 2.44
N THR A 105 -12.54 -0.56 3.00
CA THR A 105 -12.26 -0.66 4.43
C THR A 105 -10.78 -0.90 4.68
N PHE A 106 -10.20 -0.09 5.55
CA PHE A 106 -8.79 -0.12 5.91
C PHE A 106 -8.63 -0.46 7.39
N ASN A 107 -7.73 -1.41 7.65
CA ASN A 107 -7.25 -1.68 9.00
C ASN A 107 -6.08 -0.73 9.28
N ILE A 108 -6.24 0.11 10.30
CA ILE A 108 -5.25 1.12 10.68
C ILE A 108 -4.94 1.05 12.16
N ILE A 109 -3.75 1.53 12.53
CA ILE A 109 -3.37 1.82 13.91
C ILE A 109 -2.85 3.24 13.96
N ASP A 110 -2.99 3.89 15.11
CA ASP A 110 -2.35 5.17 15.36
C ASP A 110 -0.82 5.01 15.18
N GLY A 111 -0.16 5.90 14.43
CA GLY A 111 1.29 5.92 14.25
C GLY A 111 2.03 7.04 14.98
N GLY A 112 1.32 7.93 15.68
CA GLY A 112 1.90 9.03 16.44
C GLY A 112 2.67 8.59 17.71
N ASP A 113 3.04 9.55 18.54
CA ASP A 113 3.70 9.27 19.82
C ASP A 113 2.73 8.58 20.80
N GLY A 114 3.18 7.49 21.43
CA GLY A 114 2.33 6.77 22.37
C GLY A 114 2.79 5.35 22.66
N LEU A 115 1.82 4.50 22.98
CA LEU A 115 2.05 3.09 23.30
C LEU A 115 2.84 2.38 22.20
N PRO A 116 3.58 1.30 22.51
CA PRO A 116 4.13 0.40 21.49
C PRO A 116 3.08 -0.02 20.46
N LEU A 117 3.45 -0.11 19.18
CA LEU A 117 2.52 -0.42 18.08
C LEU A 117 1.68 -1.69 18.30
N ASN A 118 2.23 -2.69 18.99
CA ASN A 118 1.54 -3.95 19.31
C ASN A 118 0.48 -3.83 20.43
N GLN A 119 0.43 -2.68 21.11
CA GLN A 119 -0.55 -2.37 22.16
C GLN A 119 -1.57 -1.31 21.70
N ARG A 120 -1.43 -0.79 20.47
CA ARG A 120 -2.35 0.21 19.92
C ARG A 120 -3.63 -0.45 19.44
N GLU A 121 -4.74 0.27 19.57
CA GLU A 121 -6.04 -0.18 19.13
C GLU A 121 -6.09 -0.28 17.60
N LEU A 122 -6.54 -1.43 17.10
CA LEU A 122 -6.82 -1.63 15.69
C LEU A 122 -8.14 -0.97 15.34
N ARG A 123 -8.10 0.07 14.51
CA ARG A 123 -9.29 0.74 13.98
C ARG A 123 -9.59 0.27 12.57
N LYS A 124 -10.87 0.16 12.26
CA LYS A 124 -11.36 -0.06 10.90
C LYS A 124 -12.01 1.21 10.40
N ILE A 125 -11.47 1.77 9.33
CA ILE A 125 -12.05 2.93 8.68
C ILE A 125 -12.61 2.53 7.34
N THR A 126 -13.86 2.90 7.09
CA THR A 126 -14.53 2.68 5.82
C THR A 126 -14.66 4.00 5.07
N LEU A 127 -14.00 4.10 3.91
CA LEU A 127 -14.26 5.17 2.96
C LEU A 127 -15.54 4.86 2.18
N PRO A 128 -16.52 5.78 2.12
CA PRO A 128 -17.67 5.64 1.24
C PRO A 128 -17.22 5.76 -0.23
N PRO A 129 -18.04 5.26 -1.19
CA PRO A 129 -17.78 5.42 -2.63
C PRO A 129 -17.49 6.87 -3.01
N ASN A 130 -16.52 7.07 -3.90
CA ASN A 130 -16.19 8.39 -4.43
C ASN A 130 -16.95 8.57 -5.76
N LYS A 131 -17.97 9.44 -5.76
CA LYS A 131 -18.85 9.70 -6.92
C LYS A 131 -18.34 10.82 -7.80
#